data_AF-A0A3N5G7L4-F1
#
_entry.id   AF-A0A3N5G7L4-F1
#
_cell.length_a   1.000
_cell.length_b   1.000
_cell.length_c   1.000
_cell.angle_alpha   90.00
_cell.angle_beta   90.00
_cell.angle_gamma   90.00
#
_symmetry.space_group_name_H-M   'P 1'
#
loop_
_entity.id
_entity.type
_entity.pdbx_description
1 polymer ?
#
loop_
_entity_poly.entity_id
_entity_poly.type
_entity_poly.pdbx_seq_one_letter_code
_entity_poly.pdbx_strand_id
1 'polypeptide(L)'
;MKPLFLFVGLLAVGRLQESRVAVPSDDALKAAEKTVRDTVPAEEAVPLKRAKLLLDRGRETKDNDALRYVLFRDAADAASRAGAIDTMVQSLHELYSTYAIPTLSLKETVHLRAEAGTKPEDVKRLAEADLNLSQEAVDHDQVEIAAKMAQASLSLARKSKDSALIARSEAAARAATEAKAAFEKARKAEEALAAAPEDAAANQAWGEWLCLHKGRWDKGLPFLTKGVDGPIRTAAVKEFSSSAEPAALVEVGDAWWDLMDREKSAARRQQLLAHARSVYATALPRSTGLIRAKIGRRLEFDRDAPSREAVGKEESEALKAEAALAANPNDPAANLTLGKYLAFQKNEWSAAMPRLAKGSDPVLKAIAEKELAEPRTGPEKMDLGDAWSDAAPKQPALKKPLLDRATHWYVQAWPSVDPSSKDKLRERFRKMFQTPGSIGKASPKEWTMPASELKAGVSSAAPRTGRNGFQILCARSKEGPSVVLSQSVAARPLAAYELSCWVVADETNGADDLQASVQTRDSRIALQPSVSSSPDQPWLKRLEARFTAPETAAKITVAFSVKSTKGTLFLDDLSLKQDGKELLKNGSFDE
;
A
#
# COMPACT_ATOMS: atom_id res chain seq x y z
N MET A 1 36.03 -16.52 -44.74
CA MET A 1 35.81 -15.10 -44.42
C MET A 1 35.26 -15.03 -43.00
N LYS A 2 36.01 -14.45 -42.05
CA LYS A 2 35.60 -14.29 -40.64
C LYS A 2 34.71 -13.03 -40.52
N PRO A 3 33.54 -13.06 -39.88
CA PRO A 3 32.85 -11.84 -39.53
C PRO A 3 33.39 -11.31 -38.19
N LEU A 4 33.86 -10.08 -38.28
CA LEU A 4 34.33 -9.21 -37.21
C LEU A 4 33.13 -8.79 -36.34
N PHE A 5 33.00 -9.35 -35.13
CA PHE A 5 32.05 -8.81 -34.15
C PHE A 5 32.73 -7.70 -33.35
N LEU A 6 32.29 -6.46 -33.63
CA LEU A 6 32.70 -5.24 -32.96
C LEU A 6 32.40 -5.32 -31.46
N PHE A 7 33.47 -5.17 -30.67
CA PHE A 7 33.45 -4.90 -29.24
C PHE A 7 32.91 -3.48 -29.02
N VAL A 8 31.60 -3.31 -28.83
CA VAL A 8 31.01 -2.04 -28.38
C VAL A 8 30.10 -2.34 -27.21
N GLY A 9 30.66 -2.25 -26.00
CA GLY A 9 29.92 -2.55 -24.78
C GLY A 9 30.76 -2.47 -23.51
N LEU A 10 31.76 -1.58 -23.46
CA LEU A 10 32.55 -1.32 -22.25
C LEU A 10 32.66 0.18 -21.94
N LEU A 11 31.70 1.00 -22.38
CA LEU A 11 31.80 2.48 -22.31
C LEU A 11 30.81 3.17 -21.36
N ALA A 12 29.96 2.43 -20.64
CA ALA A 12 29.01 3.04 -19.69
C ALA A 12 29.43 2.91 -18.21
N VAL A 13 30.38 2.03 -17.87
CA VAL A 13 30.99 1.94 -16.52
C VAL A 13 32.37 2.62 -16.49
N GLY A 14 33.06 2.72 -17.64
CA GLY A 14 34.37 3.38 -17.73
C GLY A 14 34.33 4.91 -17.48
N ARG A 15 33.20 5.58 -17.76
CA ARG A 15 33.09 7.06 -17.66
C ARG A 15 33.09 7.62 -16.23
N LEU A 16 32.89 6.80 -15.20
CA LEU A 16 33.00 7.25 -13.79
C LEU A 16 34.36 6.91 -13.16
N GLN A 17 35.18 6.13 -13.84
CA GLN A 17 36.53 5.78 -13.39
C GLN A 17 37.61 6.73 -13.97
N GLU A 18 37.29 7.46 -15.05
CA GLU A 18 38.19 8.36 -15.79
C GLU A 18 38.62 9.64 -15.04
N SER A 19 38.08 9.95 -13.86
CA SER A 19 38.44 11.16 -13.11
C SER A 19 39.27 10.94 -11.83
N ARG A 20 39.62 9.69 -11.49
CA ARG A 20 40.43 9.39 -10.28
C ARG A 20 41.91 9.33 -10.61
N VAL A 21 42.74 9.80 -9.68
CA VAL A 21 44.20 9.80 -9.83
C VAL A 21 44.72 8.35 -9.76
N ALA A 22 45.72 8.02 -10.58
CA ALA A 22 46.39 6.72 -10.51
C ALA A 22 47.06 6.54 -9.14
N VAL A 23 47.15 5.29 -8.67
CA VAL A 23 47.88 4.99 -7.42
C VAL A 23 49.35 5.40 -7.59
N PRO A 24 49.93 6.22 -6.69
CA PRO A 24 51.33 6.61 -6.77
C PRO A 24 52.28 5.39 -6.75
N SER A 25 53.44 5.50 -7.40
CA SER A 25 54.42 4.41 -7.49
C SER A 25 54.96 4.00 -6.10
N ASP A 26 55.36 2.75 -5.95
CA ASP A 26 55.92 2.21 -4.69
C ASP A 26 57.06 3.04 -4.10
N ASP A 27 57.96 3.57 -4.93
CA ASP A 27 59.08 4.39 -4.46
C ASP A 27 58.60 5.76 -3.93
N ALA A 28 57.60 6.36 -4.58
CA ALA A 28 56.96 7.58 -4.10
C ALA A 28 56.18 7.33 -2.80
N LEU A 29 55.51 6.18 -2.67
CA LEU A 29 54.84 5.77 -1.43
C LEU A 29 55.84 5.56 -0.29
N LYS A 30 56.98 4.91 -0.52
CA LYS A 30 58.04 4.74 0.51
C LYS A 30 58.63 6.08 0.95
N ALA A 31 58.86 7.01 0.02
CA ALA A 31 59.33 8.36 0.35
C ALA A 31 58.29 9.13 1.17
N ALA A 32 57.01 9.03 0.80
CA ALA A 32 55.90 9.60 1.57
C ALA A 32 55.76 8.96 2.96
N GLU A 33 55.89 7.65 3.10
CA GLU A 33 55.89 6.94 4.38
C GLU A 33 57.02 7.39 5.30
N LYS A 34 58.22 7.59 4.74
CA LYS A 34 59.34 8.17 5.48
C LYS A 34 59.01 9.59 5.93
N THR A 35 58.45 10.41 5.05
CA THR A 35 58.04 11.78 5.37
C THR A 35 57.03 11.79 6.52
N VAL A 36 55.96 10.99 6.45
CA VAL A 36 54.97 10.86 7.53
C VAL A 36 55.62 10.42 8.85
N ARG A 37 56.57 9.48 8.80
CA ARG A 37 57.30 9.02 9.99
C ARG A 37 58.15 10.13 10.62
N ASP A 38 58.78 10.95 9.81
CA ASP A 38 59.68 12.02 10.25
C ASP A 38 58.90 13.26 10.73
N THR A 39 57.74 13.55 10.14
CA THR A 39 56.96 14.77 10.42
C THR A 39 55.85 14.60 11.46
N VAL A 40 55.35 13.37 11.67
CA VAL A 40 54.28 13.12 12.65
C VAL A 40 54.92 12.82 14.01
N PRO A 41 54.70 13.65 15.04
CA PRO A 41 55.38 13.52 16.33
C PRO A 41 55.15 12.15 16.98
N ALA A 42 56.20 11.60 17.62
CA ALA A 42 56.12 10.34 18.36
C ALA A 42 55.16 10.41 19.57
N GLU A 43 54.95 11.60 20.13
CA GLU A 43 54.04 11.88 21.24
C GLU A 43 52.55 11.71 20.86
N GLU A 44 52.25 11.65 19.55
CA GLU A 44 50.94 11.29 19.02
C GLU A 44 50.75 9.76 18.88
N ALA A 45 51.53 8.94 19.59
CA ALA A 45 51.39 7.47 19.59
C ALA A 45 49.97 6.97 19.98
N VAL A 46 49.11 7.83 20.54
CA VAL A 46 47.70 7.50 20.81
C VAL A 46 46.94 7.34 19.48
N PRO A 47 46.43 6.12 19.17
CA PRO A 47 45.86 5.81 17.85
C PRO A 47 44.78 6.77 17.35
N LEU A 48 43.88 7.23 18.22
CA LEU A 48 42.79 8.16 17.85
C LEU A 48 43.31 9.56 17.47
N LYS A 49 44.29 10.10 18.22
CA LYS A 49 44.85 11.43 17.93
C LYS A 49 45.58 11.40 16.60
N ARG A 50 46.42 10.38 16.42
CA ARG A 50 47.14 10.12 15.17
C ARG A 50 46.19 10.01 13.97
N ALA A 51 45.11 9.25 14.10
CA ALA A 51 44.15 9.05 13.02
C ALA A 51 43.51 10.37 12.54
N LYS A 52 43.08 11.23 13.47
CA LYS A 52 42.48 12.53 13.14
C LYS A 52 43.49 13.47 12.52
N LEU A 53 44.70 13.55 13.08
CA LEU A 53 45.77 14.37 12.52
C LEU A 53 46.10 13.95 11.08
N LEU A 54 46.28 12.66 10.84
CA LEU A 54 46.61 12.14 9.50
C LEU A 54 45.48 12.43 8.49
N LEU A 55 44.22 12.29 8.89
CA LEU A 55 43.07 12.61 8.05
C LEU A 55 43.04 14.11 7.68
N ASP A 56 43.21 14.99 8.66
CA ASP A 56 43.19 16.45 8.44
C ASP A 56 44.36 16.88 7.56
N ARG A 57 45.56 16.36 7.83
CA ARG A 57 46.75 16.61 6.98
C ARG A 57 46.58 16.08 5.57
N GLY A 58 45.93 14.94 5.39
CA GLY A 58 45.60 14.42 4.06
C GLY A 58 44.63 15.33 3.30
N ARG A 59 43.68 15.97 4.00
CA ARG A 59 42.76 16.95 3.39
C ARG A 59 43.45 18.27 3.02
N GLU A 60 44.43 18.69 3.82
CA GLU A 60 45.23 19.90 3.58
C GLU A 60 46.26 19.69 2.45
N THR A 61 46.80 18.48 2.31
CA THR A 61 47.78 18.13 1.27
C THR A 61 47.08 18.06 -0.08
N LYS A 62 47.37 19.01 -0.98
CA LYS A 62 46.73 19.10 -2.32
C LYS A 62 47.73 18.97 -3.48
N ASP A 63 49.01 19.11 -3.18
CA ASP A 63 50.12 19.24 -4.13
C ASP A 63 51.04 18.00 -4.17
N ASN A 64 50.80 17.01 -3.29
CA ASN A 64 51.57 15.79 -3.21
C ASN A 64 50.67 14.56 -3.04
N ASP A 65 50.33 13.92 -4.15
CA ASP A 65 49.43 12.75 -4.18
C ASP A 65 49.99 11.53 -3.45
N ALA A 66 51.31 11.28 -3.51
CA ALA A 66 51.94 10.18 -2.78
C ALA A 66 51.81 10.38 -1.26
N LEU A 67 52.07 11.59 -0.77
CA LEU A 67 51.92 11.93 0.65
C LEU A 67 50.45 11.87 1.08
N ARG A 68 49.55 12.45 0.29
CA ARG A 68 48.11 12.45 0.56
C ARG A 68 47.53 11.02 0.61
N TYR A 69 47.94 10.16 -0.30
CA TYR A 69 47.56 8.74 -0.31
C TYR A 69 47.98 8.05 0.99
N VAL A 70 49.25 8.17 1.37
CA VAL A 70 49.79 7.55 2.61
C VAL A 70 49.08 8.11 3.84
N LEU A 71 48.83 9.41 3.89
CA LEU A 71 48.11 10.05 5.00
C LEU A 71 46.70 9.47 5.20
N PHE A 72 45.89 9.33 4.15
CA PHE A 72 44.55 8.74 4.26
C PHE A 72 44.58 7.23 4.58
N ARG A 73 45.51 6.48 3.98
CA ARG A 73 45.70 5.05 4.26
C ARG A 73 46.08 4.83 5.73
N ASP A 74 47.08 5.56 6.20
CA ASP A 74 47.58 5.44 7.58
C ASP A 74 46.58 6.01 8.59
N ALA A 75 45.77 7.01 8.21
CA ALA A 75 44.64 7.50 9.01
C ALA A 75 43.58 6.41 9.19
N ALA A 76 43.20 5.71 8.13
CA ALA A 76 42.23 4.61 8.18
C ALA A 76 42.74 3.46 9.07
N ASP A 77 44.02 3.09 8.95
CA ASP A 77 44.67 2.03 9.72
C ASP A 77 44.88 2.42 11.20
N ALA A 78 45.23 3.68 11.49
CA ALA A 78 45.28 4.19 12.86
C ALA A 78 43.87 4.25 13.48
N ALA A 79 42.86 4.67 12.71
CA ALA A 79 41.48 4.74 13.17
C ALA A 79 40.88 3.36 13.45
N SER A 80 41.19 2.36 12.62
CA SER A 80 40.71 0.99 12.81
C SER A 80 41.24 0.37 14.10
N ARG A 81 42.53 0.55 14.40
CA ARG A 81 43.12 0.15 15.70
C ARG A 81 42.60 0.95 16.89
N ALA A 82 42.15 2.19 16.67
CA ALA A 82 41.61 3.04 17.72
C ALA A 82 40.13 2.76 18.04
N GLY A 83 39.45 1.90 17.27
CA GLY A 83 37.99 1.77 17.29
C GLY A 83 37.24 3.02 16.84
N ALA A 84 37.90 3.93 16.11
CA ALA A 84 37.36 5.20 15.64
C ALA A 84 36.65 5.04 14.29
N ILE A 85 35.52 4.31 14.30
CA ILE A 85 34.86 3.82 13.08
C ILE A 85 34.49 4.95 12.10
N ASP A 86 33.97 6.08 12.58
CA ASP A 86 33.61 7.21 11.71
C ASP A 86 34.84 7.79 11.01
N THR A 87 35.95 7.96 11.74
CA THR A 87 37.23 8.44 11.17
C THR A 87 37.81 7.42 10.19
N MET A 88 37.67 6.12 10.47
CA MET A 88 38.08 5.06 9.56
C MET A 88 37.30 5.11 8.25
N VAL A 89 35.96 5.15 8.31
CA VAL A 89 35.09 5.21 7.13
C VAL A 89 35.33 6.49 6.32
N GLN A 90 35.51 7.63 6.98
CA GLN A 90 35.85 8.90 6.31
C GLN A 90 37.20 8.84 5.61
N SER A 91 38.23 8.31 6.27
CA SER A 91 39.58 8.18 5.68
C SER A 91 39.57 7.26 4.46
N LEU A 92 38.83 6.15 4.55
CA LEU A 92 38.59 5.27 3.42
C LEU A 92 37.83 5.99 2.29
N HIS A 93 36.77 6.76 2.61
CA HIS A 93 36.03 7.51 1.60
C HIS A 93 36.92 8.49 0.82
N GLU A 94 37.75 9.28 1.51
CA GLU A 94 38.70 10.22 0.88
C GLU A 94 39.70 9.47 -0.03
N LEU A 95 40.19 8.32 0.43
CA LEU A 95 41.14 7.50 -0.34
C LEU A 95 40.50 6.96 -1.64
N TYR A 96 39.28 6.42 -1.56
CA TYR A 96 38.62 5.82 -2.73
C TYR A 96 37.93 6.83 -3.65
N SER A 97 37.51 7.99 -3.15
CA SER A 97 36.98 9.06 -3.99
C SER A 97 38.07 9.70 -4.85
N THR A 98 39.32 9.69 -4.36
CA THR A 98 40.47 10.35 -5.00
C THR A 98 41.26 9.42 -5.92
N TYR A 99 41.49 8.16 -5.52
CA TYR A 99 42.44 7.26 -6.22
C TYR A 99 41.78 6.02 -6.86
N ALA A 100 42.33 5.56 -7.98
CA ALA A 100 41.91 4.36 -8.70
C ALA A 100 42.44 3.05 -8.06
N ILE A 101 41.98 2.73 -6.84
CA ILE A 101 42.40 1.55 -6.05
C ILE A 101 41.38 0.40 -6.20
N PRO A 102 41.80 -0.89 -6.13
CA PRO A 102 40.89 -2.01 -5.88
C PRO A 102 40.11 -1.79 -4.58
N THR A 103 38.91 -1.23 -4.71
CA THR A 103 38.22 -0.53 -3.61
C THR A 103 37.76 -1.49 -2.52
N LEU A 104 37.33 -2.71 -2.87
CA LEU A 104 36.71 -3.64 -1.92
C LEU A 104 37.72 -4.46 -1.12
N SER A 105 38.81 -4.95 -1.73
CA SER A 105 39.80 -5.78 -1.03
C SER A 105 40.59 -4.99 0.03
N LEU A 106 40.85 -3.70 -0.22
CA LEU A 106 41.49 -2.85 0.77
C LEU A 106 40.52 -2.47 1.90
N LYS A 107 39.24 -2.16 1.59
CA LYS A 107 38.19 -1.97 2.60
C LYS A 107 38.06 -3.20 3.48
N GLU A 108 37.96 -4.38 2.89
CA GLU A 108 37.90 -5.66 3.61
C GLU A 108 39.06 -5.81 4.59
N THR A 109 40.30 -5.56 4.12
CA THR A 109 41.50 -5.67 4.95
C THR A 109 41.47 -4.72 6.15
N VAL A 110 41.04 -3.47 5.95
CA VAL A 110 40.98 -2.47 7.03
C VAL A 110 39.85 -2.79 8.02
N HIS A 111 38.69 -3.21 7.54
CA HIS A 111 37.56 -3.61 8.37
C HIS A 111 37.87 -4.84 9.23
N LEU A 112 38.50 -5.88 8.67
CA LEU A 112 38.88 -7.09 9.42
C LEU A 112 39.92 -6.84 10.52
N ARG A 113 40.70 -5.76 10.40
CA ARG A 113 41.69 -5.34 11.41
C ARG A 113 41.12 -4.36 12.42
N ALA A 114 39.93 -3.83 12.19
CA ALA A 114 39.33 -2.84 13.07
C ALA A 114 39.01 -3.47 14.43
N GLU A 115 39.49 -2.84 15.49
CA GLU A 115 39.11 -3.20 16.85
C GLU A 115 37.79 -2.51 17.17
N ALA A 116 36.81 -3.27 17.66
CA ALA A 116 35.61 -2.64 18.20
C ALA A 116 36.00 -1.89 19.48
N GLY A 117 35.54 -0.64 19.63
CA GLY A 117 35.66 0.09 20.90
C GLY A 117 35.01 -0.69 22.05
N THR A 118 35.33 -0.31 23.29
CA THR A 118 34.86 -1.05 24.48
C THR A 118 33.38 -0.84 24.80
N LYS A 119 32.72 0.11 24.14
CA LYS A 119 31.30 0.43 24.36
C LYS A 119 30.39 -0.32 23.38
N PRO A 120 29.17 -0.72 23.80
CA PRO A 120 28.20 -1.35 22.90
C PRO A 120 27.89 -0.54 21.63
N GLU A 121 27.89 0.79 21.72
CA GLU A 121 27.69 1.68 20.57
C GLU A 121 28.82 1.57 19.54
N ASP A 122 30.06 1.36 19.97
CA ASP A 122 31.22 1.25 19.08
C ASP A 122 31.20 -0.10 18.35
N VAL A 123 30.82 -1.17 19.05
CA VAL A 123 30.58 -2.50 18.46
C VAL A 123 29.45 -2.43 17.41
N LYS A 124 28.37 -1.69 17.70
CA LYS A 124 27.26 -1.48 16.77
C LYS A 124 27.72 -0.76 15.50
N ARG A 125 28.49 0.33 15.62
CA ARG A 125 28.98 1.09 14.46
C ARG A 125 29.85 0.24 13.54
N LEU A 126 30.76 -0.56 14.08
CA LEU A 126 31.59 -1.44 13.26
C LEU A 126 30.75 -2.53 12.57
N ALA A 127 29.77 -3.11 13.27
CA ALA A 127 28.85 -4.07 12.68
C ALA A 127 28.05 -3.48 11.51
N GLU A 128 27.58 -2.23 11.62
CA GLU A 128 26.88 -1.52 10.54
C GLU A 128 27.81 -1.20 9.36
N ALA A 129 29.05 -0.82 9.64
CA ALA A 129 30.06 -0.56 8.61
C ALA A 129 30.39 -1.85 7.81
N ASP A 130 30.57 -2.99 8.48
CA ASP A 130 30.79 -4.29 7.84
C ASP A 130 29.58 -4.75 7.03
N LEU A 131 28.36 -4.48 7.52
CA LEU A 131 27.11 -4.79 6.80
C LEU A 131 27.03 -4.01 5.48
N ASN A 132 27.36 -2.72 5.51
CA ASN A 132 27.36 -1.87 4.32
C ASN A 132 28.40 -2.34 3.30
N LEU A 133 29.60 -2.69 3.75
CA LEU A 133 30.64 -3.23 2.88
C LEU A 133 30.24 -4.57 2.26
N SER A 134 29.54 -5.42 3.01
CA SER A 134 28.97 -6.65 2.44
C SER A 134 28.00 -6.36 1.30
N GLN A 135 27.12 -5.37 1.46
CA GLN A 135 26.15 -5.03 0.42
C GLN A 135 26.85 -4.46 -0.83
N GLU A 136 27.81 -3.55 -0.63
CA GLU A 136 28.64 -3.01 -1.72
C GLU A 136 29.36 -4.14 -2.47
N ALA A 137 29.90 -5.13 -1.76
CA ALA A 137 30.57 -6.26 -2.39
C ALA A 137 29.63 -7.16 -3.21
N VAL A 138 28.37 -7.34 -2.78
CA VAL A 138 27.34 -8.02 -3.58
C VAL A 138 27.09 -7.28 -4.89
N ASP A 139 26.95 -5.95 -4.82
CA ASP A 139 26.65 -5.11 -5.99
C ASP A 139 27.79 -5.11 -7.04
N HIS A 140 29.02 -5.42 -6.59
CA HIS A 140 30.23 -5.50 -7.43
C HIS A 140 30.67 -6.93 -7.77
N ASP A 141 29.81 -7.93 -7.59
CA ASP A 141 30.10 -9.34 -7.87
C ASP A 141 31.28 -9.93 -7.05
N GLN A 142 31.68 -9.29 -5.95
CA GLN A 142 32.73 -9.77 -5.04
C GLN A 142 32.12 -10.66 -3.95
N VAL A 143 31.55 -11.79 -4.35
CA VAL A 143 30.74 -12.66 -3.46
C VAL A 143 31.53 -13.25 -2.29
N GLU A 144 32.85 -13.44 -2.44
CA GLU A 144 33.76 -13.85 -1.37
C GLU A 144 33.85 -12.78 -0.28
N ILE A 145 34.07 -11.52 -0.68
CA ILE A 145 34.18 -10.38 0.21
C ILE A 145 32.84 -10.14 0.90
N ALA A 146 31.73 -10.20 0.14
CA ALA A 146 30.39 -10.08 0.68
C ALA A 146 30.12 -11.10 1.80
N ALA A 147 30.37 -12.39 1.53
CA ALA A 147 30.13 -13.44 2.51
C ALA A 147 30.96 -13.24 3.78
N LYS A 148 32.22 -12.83 3.64
CA LYS A 148 33.11 -12.60 4.78
C LYS A 148 32.68 -11.40 5.62
N MET A 149 32.28 -10.30 4.98
CA MET A 149 31.90 -9.08 5.69
C MET A 149 30.51 -9.18 6.33
N ALA A 150 29.57 -9.90 5.71
CA ALA A 150 28.30 -10.21 6.36
C ALA A 150 28.48 -11.04 7.64
N GLN A 151 29.42 -11.99 7.64
CA GLN A 151 29.71 -12.81 8.83
C GLN A 151 30.44 -12.03 9.93
N ALA A 152 31.35 -11.13 9.56
CA ALA A 152 31.99 -10.21 10.50
C ALA A 152 30.94 -9.29 11.17
N SER A 153 30.08 -8.69 10.35
CA SER A 153 28.95 -7.88 10.80
C SER A 153 28.03 -8.65 11.77
N LEU A 154 27.63 -9.87 11.42
CA LEU A 154 26.78 -10.71 12.27
C LEU A 154 27.43 -11.02 13.62
N SER A 155 28.73 -11.32 13.61
CA SER A 155 29.49 -11.62 14.83
C SER A 155 29.53 -10.42 15.78
N LEU A 156 29.65 -9.20 15.24
CA LEU A 156 29.62 -7.95 16.00
C LEU A 156 28.20 -7.56 16.42
N ALA A 157 27.20 -7.73 15.57
CA ALA A 157 25.80 -7.46 15.87
C ALA A 157 25.30 -8.30 17.07
N ARG A 158 25.71 -9.57 17.15
CA ARG A 158 25.41 -10.42 18.31
C ARG A 158 26.04 -9.90 19.61
N LYS A 159 27.21 -9.26 19.53
CA LYS A 159 27.89 -8.64 20.67
C LYS A 159 27.27 -7.30 21.07
N SER A 160 26.75 -6.52 20.11
CA SER A 160 26.08 -5.24 20.39
C SER A 160 24.70 -5.41 21.04
N LYS A 161 24.10 -6.60 20.93
CA LYS A 161 22.77 -6.96 21.45
C LYS A 161 21.62 -6.14 20.84
N ASP A 162 21.85 -5.53 19.68
CA ASP A 162 20.81 -4.84 18.90
C ASP A 162 20.05 -5.86 18.05
N SER A 163 18.82 -6.20 18.46
CA SER A 163 18.01 -7.24 17.80
C SER A 163 17.69 -6.94 16.34
N ALA A 164 17.52 -5.66 15.97
CA ALA A 164 17.25 -5.27 14.59
C ALA A 164 18.50 -5.43 13.72
N LEU A 165 19.67 -5.05 14.24
CA LEU A 165 20.94 -5.23 13.54
C LEU A 165 21.32 -6.71 13.42
N ILE A 166 21.05 -7.53 14.44
CA ILE A 166 21.22 -8.99 14.37
C ILE A 166 20.39 -9.55 13.22
N ALA A 167 19.09 -9.22 13.17
CA ALA A 167 18.21 -9.72 12.10
C ALA A 167 18.68 -9.32 10.70
N ARG A 168 19.10 -8.06 10.52
CA ARG A 168 19.64 -7.55 9.24
C ARG A 168 20.94 -8.26 8.85
N SER A 169 21.85 -8.46 9.80
CA SER A 169 23.15 -9.10 9.56
C SER A 169 23.00 -10.60 9.29
N GLU A 170 22.06 -11.28 9.95
CA GLU A 170 21.72 -12.68 9.64
C GLU A 170 21.13 -12.84 8.24
N ALA A 171 20.24 -11.93 7.84
CA ALA A 171 19.67 -11.93 6.49
C ALA A 171 20.76 -11.70 5.43
N ALA A 172 21.65 -10.72 5.65
CA ALA A 172 22.77 -10.45 4.75
C ALA A 172 23.76 -11.62 4.66
N ALA A 173 24.09 -12.27 5.79
CA ALA A 173 24.99 -13.42 5.80
C ALA A 173 24.43 -14.63 5.04
N ARG A 174 23.12 -14.89 5.18
CA ARG A 174 22.42 -15.91 4.40
C ARG A 174 22.44 -15.56 2.91
N ALA A 175 22.08 -14.34 2.55
CA ALA A 175 22.03 -13.88 1.16
C ALA A 175 23.42 -13.92 0.49
N ALA A 176 24.48 -13.48 1.17
CA ALA A 176 25.84 -13.49 0.64
C ALA A 176 26.39 -14.92 0.47
N THR A 177 26.07 -15.83 1.39
CA THR A 177 26.42 -17.26 1.26
C THR A 177 25.70 -17.90 0.08
N GLU A 178 24.41 -17.61 -0.09
CA GLU A 178 23.63 -18.06 -1.24
C GLU A 178 24.19 -17.51 -2.56
N ALA A 179 24.51 -16.22 -2.61
CA ALA A 179 25.09 -15.57 -3.78
C ALA A 179 26.44 -16.19 -4.15
N LYS A 180 27.30 -16.49 -3.16
CA LYS A 180 28.58 -17.18 -3.39
C LYS A 180 28.38 -18.57 -3.98
N ALA A 181 27.48 -19.36 -3.42
CA ALA A 181 27.18 -20.70 -3.94
C ALA A 181 26.59 -20.65 -5.35
N ALA A 182 25.70 -19.69 -5.62
CA ALA A 182 25.11 -19.47 -6.93
C ALA A 182 26.16 -19.02 -7.97
N PHE A 183 27.09 -18.14 -7.58
CA PHE A 183 28.18 -17.67 -8.45
C PHE A 183 29.12 -18.82 -8.85
N GLU A 184 29.53 -19.66 -7.91
CA GLU A 184 30.38 -20.82 -8.22
C GLU A 184 29.68 -21.81 -9.16
N LYS A 185 28.38 -22.01 -8.98
CA LYS A 185 27.57 -22.83 -9.89
C LYS A 185 27.47 -22.18 -11.27
N ALA A 186 27.26 -20.87 -11.34
CA ALA A 186 27.16 -20.10 -12.57
C ALA A 186 28.47 -20.09 -13.36
N ARG A 187 29.61 -19.94 -12.68
CA ARG A 187 30.94 -20.01 -13.31
C ARG A 187 31.19 -21.36 -13.97
N LYS A 188 30.91 -22.46 -13.27
CA LYS A 188 30.99 -23.81 -13.85
C LYS A 188 30.02 -24.01 -15.01
N ALA A 189 28.82 -23.43 -14.93
CA ALA A 189 27.85 -23.48 -16.00
C ALA A 189 28.30 -22.68 -17.24
N GLU A 190 28.91 -21.50 -17.06
CA GLU A 190 29.48 -20.71 -18.14
C GLU A 190 30.61 -21.47 -18.86
N GLU A 191 31.52 -22.08 -18.10
CA GLU A 191 32.58 -22.96 -18.63
C GLU A 191 31.99 -24.15 -19.42
N ALA A 192 30.94 -24.79 -18.88
CA ALA A 192 30.27 -25.91 -19.53
C ALA A 192 29.55 -25.49 -20.84
N LEU A 193 28.89 -24.33 -20.84
CA LEU A 193 28.17 -23.80 -22.01
C LEU A 193 29.11 -23.44 -23.17
N ALA A 194 30.38 -23.13 -22.89
CA ALA A 194 31.38 -22.94 -23.94
C ALA A 194 31.64 -24.22 -24.75
N ALA A 195 31.52 -25.40 -24.12
CA ALA A 195 31.68 -26.70 -24.76
C ALA A 195 30.34 -27.31 -25.24
N ALA A 196 29.26 -27.08 -24.50
CA ALA A 196 27.93 -27.64 -24.75
C ALA A 196 26.83 -26.56 -24.61
N PRO A 197 26.58 -25.74 -25.65
CA PRO A 197 25.65 -24.61 -25.57
C PRO A 197 24.18 -24.98 -25.28
N GLU A 198 23.79 -26.23 -25.52
CA GLU A 198 22.42 -26.73 -25.33
C GLU A 198 22.25 -27.56 -24.03
N ASP A 199 23.25 -27.57 -23.15
CA ASP A 199 23.12 -28.26 -21.85
C ASP A 199 22.07 -27.56 -20.99
N ALA A 200 20.96 -28.26 -20.70
CA ALA A 200 19.82 -27.68 -20.01
C ALA A 200 20.13 -27.27 -18.56
N ALA A 201 21.00 -28.01 -17.86
CA ALA A 201 21.35 -27.71 -16.47
C ALA A 201 22.28 -26.50 -16.38
N ALA A 202 23.22 -26.37 -17.32
CA ALA A 202 24.11 -25.23 -17.43
C ALA A 202 23.36 -23.96 -17.87
N ASN A 203 22.45 -24.07 -18.85
CA ASN A 203 21.55 -22.98 -19.25
C ASN A 203 20.68 -22.50 -18.09
N GLN A 204 20.09 -23.42 -17.31
CA GLN A 204 19.32 -23.07 -16.12
C GLN A 204 20.18 -22.33 -15.09
N ALA A 205 21.35 -22.86 -14.74
CA ALA A 205 22.21 -22.28 -13.72
C ALA A 205 22.74 -20.88 -14.10
N TRP A 206 23.15 -20.70 -15.36
CA TRP A 206 23.62 -19.42 -15.87
C TRP A 206 22.49 -18.40 -15.99
N GLY A 207 21.32 -18.82 -16.51
CA GLY A 207 20.14 -17.96 -16.62
C GLY A 207 19.62 -17.51 -15.26
N GLU A 208 19.55 -18.41 -14.27
CA GLU A 208 19.14 -18.07 -12.90
C GLU A 208 20.11 -17.09 -12.25
N TRP A 209 21.41 -17.23 -12.47
CA TRP A 209 22.40 -16.26 -11.99
C TRP A 209 22.17 -14.87 -12.60
N LEU A 210 22.02 -14.78 -13.92
CA LEU A 210 21.78 -13.51 -14.60
C LEU A 210 20.46 -12.85 -14.17
N CYS A 211 19.37 -13.60 -14.07
CA CYS A 211 18.05 -13.04 -13.74
C CYS A 211 17.85 -12.88 -12.23
N LEU A 212 18.02 -13.94 -11.45
CA LEU A 212 17.59 -14.02 -10.05
C LEU A 212 18.63 -13.50 -9.05
N HIS A 213 19.87 -13.28 -9.50
CA HIS A 213 20.92 -12.66 -8.68
C HIS A 213 21.35 -11.31 -9.25
N LYS A 214 21.55 -11.19 -10.58
CA LYS A 214 22.02 -9.95 -11.22
C LYS A 214 20.93 -9.04 -11.76
N GLY A 215 19.67 -9.48 -11.82
CA GLY A 215 18.56 -8.70 -12.38
C GLY A 215 18.71 -8.39 -13.88
N ARG A 216 19.55 -9.12 -14.62
CA ARG A 216 19.82 -8.95 -16.05
C ARG A 216 18.91 -9.84 -16.89
N TRP A 217 17.61 -9.56 -16.82
CA TRP A 217 16.55 -10.38 -17.42
C TRP A 217 16.69 -10.56 -18.93
N ASP A 218 16.97 -9.47 -19.64
CA ASP A 218 17.23 -9.43 -21.09
C ASP A 218 18.39 -10.34 -21.53
N LYS A 219 19.40 -10.57 -20.67
CA LYS A 219 20.51 -11.50 -20.96
C LYS A 219 20.26 -12.92 -20.47
N GLY A 220 19.57 -13.08 -19.35
CA GLY A 220 19.36 -14.39 -18.73
C GLY A 220 18.15 -15.16 -19.27
N LEU A 221 17.10 -14.46 -19.71
CA LEU A 221 15.85 -15.06 -20.19
C LEU A 221 16.08 -16.06 -21.33
N PRO A 222 16.91 -15.78 -22.36
CA PRO A 222 17.19 -16.77 -23.41
C PRO A 222 17.77 -18.09 -22.86
N PHE A 223 18.66 -18.04 -21.86
CA PHE A 223 19.20 -19.24 -21.22
C PHE A 223 18.12 -19.96 -20.41
N LEU A 224 17.25 -19.24 -19.70
CA LEU A 224 16.14 -19.85 -18.95
C LEU A 224 15.13 -20.58 -19.87
N THR A 225 14.93 -20.13 -21.12
CA THR A 225 14.08 -20.86 -22.08
C THR A 225 14.65 -22.23 -22.49
N LYS A 226 15.98 -22.38 -22.40
CA LYS A 226 16.74 -23.62 -22.66
C LYS A 226 17.06 -24.41 -21.39
N GLY A 227 16.56 -23.95 -20.25
CA GLY A 227 16.79 -24.59 -18.95
C GLY A 227 16.12 -25.96 -18.82
N VAL A 228 16.23 -26.53 -17.63
CA VAL A 228 15.52 -27.78 -17.29
C VAL A 228 14.01 -27.52 -17.25
N ASP A 229 13.20 -28.51 -17.67
CA ASP A 229 11.74 -28.42 -17.59
C ASP A 229 11.27 -28.16 -16.17
N GLY A 230 10.51 -27.08 -15.99
CA GLY A 230 10.04 -26.65 -14.69
C GLY A 230 9.41 -25.26 -14.71
N PRO A 231 8.94 -24.77 -13.55
CA PRO A 231 8.18 -23.52 -13.46
C PRO A 231 8.91 -22.28 -14.00
N ILE A 232 10.22 -22.18 -13.79
CA ILE A 232 11.05 -21.06 -14.29
C ILE A 232 11.13 -21.09 -15.82
N ARG A 233 11.39 -22.27 -16.42
CA ARG A 233 11.40 -22.42 -17.88
C ARG A 233 10.04 -22.11 -18.48
N THR A 234 8.96 -22.58 -17.86
CA THR A 234 7.58 -22.29 -18.32
C THR A 234 7.30 -20.80 -18.34
N ALA A 235 7.65 -20.06 -17.27
CA ALA A 235 7.51 -18.61 -17.23
C ALA A 235 8.39 -17.92 -18.29
N ALA A 236 9.64 -18.38 -18.45
CA ALA A 236 10.57 -17.83 -19.43
C ALA A 236 10.08 -18.02 -20.88
N VAL A 237 9.62 -19.22 -21.23
CA VAL A 237 9.05 -19.50 -22.56
C VAL A 237 7.77 -18.69 -22.79
N LYS A 238 6.91 -18.55 -21.77
CA LYS A 238 5.71 -17.71 -21.87
C LYS A 238 6.08 -16.27 -22.19
N GLU A 239 7.03 -15.69 -21.46
CA GLU A 239 7.49 -14.32 -21.73
C GLU A 239 8.11 -14.18 -23.12
N PHE A 240 8.98 -15.11 -23.50
CA PHE A 240 9.70 -15.07 -24.77
C PHE A 240 8.77 -15.19 -25.99
N SER A 241 7.62 -15.86 -25.84
CA SER A 241 6.63 -16.07 -26.91
C SER A 241 5.39 -15.17 -26.80
N SER A 242 5.31 -14.34 -25.75
CA SER A 242 4.13 -13.51 -25.50
C SER A 242 4.00 -12.37 -26.53
N SER A 243 2.75 -12.04 -26.88
CA SER A 243 2.48 -10.82 -27.64
C SER A 243 2.56 -9.59 -26.74
N ALA A 244 2.75 -8.41 -27.33
CA ALA A 244 2.73 -7.14 -26.60
C ALA A 244 1.32 -6.71 -26.14
N GLU A 245 0.32 -7.60 -26.19
CA GLU A 245 -1.04 -7.30 -25.75
C GLU A 245 -1.15 -7.30 -24.22
N PRO A 246 -1.92 -6.37 -23.62
CA PRO A 246 -1.98 -6.20 -22.17
C PRO A 246 -2.38 -7.46 -21.40
N ALA A 247 -3.33 -8.24 -21.93
CA ALA A 247 -3.78 -9.47 -21.29
C ALA A 247 -2.67 -10.54 -21.26
N ALA A 248 -1.91 -10.68 -22.35
CA ALA A 248 -0.80 -11.63 -22.43
C ALA A 248 0.36 -11.23 -21.51
N LEU A 249 0.70 -9.94 -21.43
CA LEU A 249 1.69 -9.42 -20.49
C LEU A 249 1.27 -9.63 -19.02
N VAL A 250 -0.02 -9.53 -18.72
CA VAL A 250 -0.53 -9.80 -17.35
C VAL A 250 -0.33 -11.26 -16.98
N GLU A 251 -0.55 -12.20 -17.91
CA GLU A 251 -0.26 -13.61 -17.64
C GLU A 251 1.23 -13.91 -17.45
N VAL A 252 2.10 -13.17 -18.14
CA VAL A 252 3.56 -13.25 -17.93
C VAL A 252 3.91 -12.72 -16.54
N GLY A 253 3.40 -11.53 -16.18
CA GLY A 253 3.61 -10.92 -14.87
C GLY A 253 3.10 -11.83 -13.75
N ASP A 254 1.93 -12.45 -13.92
CA ASP A 254 1.37 -13.42 -12.97
C ASP A 254 2.26 -14.66 -12.82
N ALA A 255 2.82 -15.19 -13.91
CA ALA A 255 3.71 -16.35 -13.85
C ALA A 255 4.97 -16.06 -13.01
N TRP A 256 5.58 -14.89 -13.19
CA TRP A 256 6.73 -14.47 -12.37
C TRP A 256 6.34 -14.13 -10.93
N TRP A 257 5.15 -13.56 -10.73
CA TRP A 257 4.60 -13.31 -9.40
C TRP A 257 4.36 -14.59 -8.61
N ASP A 258 3.80 -15.62 -9.24
CA ASP A 258 3.55 -16.91 -8.58
C ASP A 258 4.85 -17.62 -8.19
N LEU A 259 5.91 -17.47 -9.01
CA LEU A 259 7.25 -17.93 -8.65
C LEU A 259 7.81 -17.15 -7.46
N MET A 260 7.63 -15.83 -7.44
CA MET A 260 8.01 -14.96 -6.32
C MET A 260 7.35 -15.40 -5.01
N ASP A 261 6.04 -15.69 -5.05
CA ASP A 261 5.26 -16.08 -3.86
C ASP A 261 5.75 -17.40 -3.24
N ARG A 262 6.27 -18.30 -4.08
CA ARG A 262 6.80 -19.61 -3.68
C ARG A 262 8.30 -19.61 -3.39
N GLU A 263 8.99 -18.54 -3.76
CA GLU A 263 10.44 -18.41 -3.57
C GLU A 263 10.76 -18.21 -2.10
N LYS A 264 11.72 -18.97 -1.57
CA LYS A 264 12.14 -18.91 -0.17
C LYS A 264 13.29 -17.93 0.03
N SER A 265 14.17 -17.80 -0.96
CA SER A 265 15.27 -16.83 -0.94
C SER A 265 14.72 -15.41 -1.03
N ALA A 266 15.03 -14.58 -0.04
CA ALA A 266 14.60 -13.19 -0.04
C ALA A 266 15.18 -12.40 -1.23
N ALA A 267 16.44 -12.66 -1.59
CA ALA A 267 17.12 -12.00 -2.69
C ALA A 267 16.49 -12.39 -4.05
N ARG A 268 16.30 -13.69 -4.30
CA ARG A 268 15.66 -14.16 -5.55
C ARG A 268 14.21 -13.71 -5.65
N ARG A 269 13.49 -13.73 -4.53
CA ARG A 269 12.11 -13.21 -4.45
C ARG A 269 12.06 -11.74 -4.86
N GLN A 270 12.98 -10.92 -4.38
CA GLN A 270 13.05 -9.51 -4.75
C GLN A 270 13.28 -9.33 -6.26
N GLN A 271 14.15 -10.13 -6.87
CA GLN A 271 14.38 -10.07 -8.32
C GLN A 271 13.14 -10.49 -9.12
N LEU A 272 12.47 -11.58 -8.72
CA LEU A 272 11.22 -12.03 -9.35
C LEU A 272 10.11 -10.97 -9.23
N LEU A 273 9.98 -10.33 -8.06
CA LEU A 273 9.02 -9.25 -7.84
C LEU A 273 9.32 -8.04 -8.74
N ALA A 274 10.59 -7.62 -8.79
CA ALA A 274 11.02 -6.50 -9.61
C ALA A 274 10.72 -6.74 -11.09
N HIS A 275 10.97 -7.96 -11.59
CA HIS A 275 10.67 -8.34 -12.96
C HIS A 275 9.17 -8.40 -13.24
N ALA A 276 8.39 -9.08 -12.40
CA ALA A 276 6.94 -9.14 -12.54
C ALA A 276 6.33 -7.73 -12.60
N ARG A 277 6.80 -6.80 -11.75
CA ARG A 277 6.40 -5.40 -11.78
C ARG A 277 6.79 -4.69 -13.07
N SER A 278 7.98 -4.95 -13.62
CA SER A 278 8.39 -4.36 -14.90
C SER A 278 7.48 -4.79 -16.06
N VAL A 279 7.08 -6.06 -16.06
CA VAL A 279 6.12 -6.61 -17.04
C VAL A 279 4.75 -5.95 -16.87
N TYR A 280 4.25 -5.86 -15.63
CA TYR A 280 2.99 -5.18 -15.33
C TYR A 280 3.03 -3.69 -15.70
N ALA A 281 4.13 -2.99 -15.43
CA ALA A 281 4.31 -1.60 -15.80
C ALA A 281 4.26 -1.39 -17.32
N THR A 282 4.76 -2.37 -18.09
CA THR A 282 4.66 -2.37 -19.56
C THR A 282 3.21 -2.56 -20.04
N ALA A 283 2.42 -3.38 -19.34
CA ALA A 283 1.01 -3.61 -19.67
C ALA A 283 0.10 -2.43 -19.28
N LEU A 284 0.45 -1.68 -18.24
CA LEU A 284 -0.41 -0.68 -17.61
C LEU A 284 -0.98 0.39 -18.59
N PRO A 285 -0.18 1.05 -19.45
CA PRO A 285 -0.67 2.15 -20.29
C PRO A 285 -1.80 1.74 -21.23
N ARG A 286 -1.78 0.48 -21.70
CA ARG A 286 -2.74 -0.09 -22.64
C ARG A 286 -3.84 -0.93 -21.97
N SER A 287 -3.76 -1.12 -20.66
CA SER A 287 -4.77 -1.84 -19.88
C SER A 287 -5.99 -0.97 -19.58
N THR A 288 -7.18 -1.58 -19.58
CA THR A 288 -8.46 -0.97 -19.20
C THR A 288 -9.19 -1.87 -18.20
N GLY A 289 -10.28 -1.37 -17.61
CA GLY A 289 -11.17 -2.18 -16.78
C GLY A 289 -10.48 -2.85 -15.60
N LEU A 290 -10.82 -4.12 -15.33
CA LEU A 290 -10.30 -4.86 -14.17
C LEU A 290 -8.83 -5.22 -14.34
N ILE A 291 -8.37 -5.39 -15.58
CA ILE A 291 -6.95 -5.60 -15.87
C ILE A 291 -6.11 -4.42 -15.34
N ARG A 292 -6.54 -3.18 -15.62
CA ARG A 292 -5.86 -1.97 -15.09
C ARG A 292 -5.89 -1.94 -13.56
N ALA A 293 -7.03 -2.26 -12.96
CA ALA A 293 -7.18 -2.28 -11.50
C ALA A 293 -6.28 -3.34 -10.84
N LYS A 294 -6.18 -4.54 -11.42
CA LYS A 294 -5.29 -5.61 -10.96
C LYS A 294 -3.83 -5.17 -11.02
N ILE A 295 -3.38 -4.63 -12.16
CA ILE A 295 -2.01 -4.14 -12.33
C ILE A 295 -1.69 -3.07 -11.28
N GLY A 296 -2.59 -2.10 -11.09
CA GLY A 296 -2.42 -1.06 -10.06
C GLY A 296 -2.17 -1.66 -8.67
N ARG A 297 -2.97 -2.64 -8.25
CA ARG A 297 -2.76 -3.33 -6.97
C ARG A 297 -1.43 -4.09 -6.90
N ARG A 298 -1.00 -4.74 -7.98
CA ARG A 298 0.28 -5.48 -8.04
C ARG A 298 1.49 -4.54 -7.98
N LEU A 299 1.39 -3.36 -8.59
CA LEU A 299 2.45 -2.34 -8.55
C LEU A 299 2.53 -1.63 -7.20
N GLU A 300 1.38 -1.38 -6.57
CA GLU A 300 1.30 -0.81 -5.22
C GLU A 300 1.49 -1.85 -4.10
N PHE A 301 1.63 -3.13 -4.43
CA PHE A 301 1.82 -4.17 -3.43
C PHE A 301 3.11 -3.90 -2.66
N ASP A 302 2.98 -3.62 -1.37
CA ASP A 302 4.09 -3.65 -0.43
C ASP A 302 3.82 -4.81 0.53
N ARG A 303 4.76 -5.76 0.62
CA ARG A 303 4.60 -6.96 1.45
C ARG A 303 4.61 -6.61 2.94
N ASP A 304 5.31 -5.54 3.31
CA ASP A 304 5.45 -5.11 4.71
C ASP A 304 4.33 -4.12 5.11
N ALA A 305 3.44 -3.76 4.18
CA ALA A 305 2.14 -3.15 4.48
C ALA A 305 1.16 -4.23 4.98
N PRO A 306 0.21 -3.88 5.88
CA PRO A 306 -0.82 -4.81 6.33
C PRO A 306 -1.53 -5.41 5.10
N SER A 307 -1.46 -6.74 5.01
CA SER A 307 -1.83 -7.59 3.88
C SER A 307 -2.97 -7.02 3.02
N ARG A 308 -2.66 -6.65 1.78
CA ARG A 308 -3.68 -6.49 0.74
C ARG A 308 -4.10 -7.88 0.29
N GLU A 309 -5.40 -8.16 0.42
CA GLU A 309 -6.04 -9.44 0.11
C GLU A 309 -5.58 -10.01 -1.24
N ALA A 310 -5.25 -11.29 -1.26
CA ALA A 310 -5.09 -12.03 -2.51
C ALA A 310 -6.33 -11.85 -3.38
N VAL A 311 -6.15 -11.80 -4.71
CA VAL A 311 -7.25 -11.67 -5.68
C VAL A 311 -8.29 -12.77 -5.39
N GLY A 312 -9.49 -12.37 -4.96
CA GLY A 312 -10.58 -13.29 -4.64
C GLY A 312 -11.02 -14.10 -5.86
N LYS A 313 -11.66 -15.26 -5.61
CA LYS A 313 -12.11 -16.19 -6.67
C LYS A 313 -12.98 -15.48 -7.71
N GLU A 314 -13.90 -14.63 -7.25
CA GLU A 314 -14.84 -13.89 -8.09
C GLU A 314 -14.12 -12.88 -9.00
N GLU A 315 -13.04 -12.24 -8.52
CA GLU A 315 -12.25 -11.32 -9.33
C GLU A 315 -11.41 -12.06 -10.37
N SER A 316 -10.88 -13.24 -10.03
CA SER A 316 -10.17 -14.11 -10.97
C SER A 316 -11.10 -14.58 -12.11
N GLU A 317 -12.33 -14.99 -11.78
CA GLU A 317 -13.34 -15.35 -12.78
C GLU A 317 -13.76 -14.17 -13.65
N ALA A 318 -13.91 -12.97 -13.07
CA ALA A 318 -14.22 -11.75 -13.82
C ALA A 318 -13.09 -11.34 -14.79
N LEU A 319 -11.82 -11.49 -14.39
CA LEU A 319 -10.66 -11.22 -15.26
C LEU A 319 -10.60 -12.19 -16.44
N LYS A 320 -10.88 -13.48 -16.21
CA LYS A 320 -10.99 -14.48 -17.29
C LYS A 320 -12.15 -14.15 -18.24
N ALA A 321 -13.29 -13.76 -17.70
CA ALA A 321 -14.43 -13.33 -18.49
C ALA A 321 -14.10 -12.08 -19.33
N GLU A 322 -13.41 -11.09 -18.78
CA GLU A 322 -12.95 -9.90 -19.51
C GLU A 322 -12.00 -10.27 -20.67
N ALA A 323 -11.05 -11.18 -20.43
CA ALA A 323 -10.16 -11.68 -21.48
C ALA A 323 -10.92 -12.43 -22.58
N ALA A 324 -11.89 -13.28 -22.22
CA ALA A 324 -12.73 -13.98 -23.18
C ALA A 324 -13.56 -12.99 -24.04
N LEU A 325 -14.05 -11.90 -23.44
CA LEU A 325 -14.81 -10.87 -24.15
C LEU A 325 -13.95 -10.04 -25.11
N ALA A 326 -12.63 -10.00 -24.94
CA ALA A 326 -11.74 -9.40 -25.93
C ALA A 326 -11.73 -10.21 -27.24
N ALA A 327 -11.84 -11.54 -27.15
CA ALA A 327 -11.92 -12.43 -28.31
C ALA A 327 -13.35 -12.56 -28.87
N ASN A 328 -14.35 -12.65 -27.99
CA ASN A 328 -15.76 -12.74 -28.36
C ASN A 328 -16.62 -11.75 -27.53
N PRO A 329 -16.82 -10.50 -28.01
CA PRO A 329 -17.54 -9.48 -27.26
C PRO A 329 -19.01 -9.80 -26.94
N ASN A 330 -19.62 -10.77 -27.63
CA ASN A 330 -21.02 -11.13 -27.48
C ASN A 330 -21.23 -12.48 -26.77
N ASP A 331 -20.17 -13.05 -26.15
CA ASP A 331 -20.30 -14.27 -25.35
C ASP A 331 -21.26 -14.04 -24.16
N PRO A 332 -22.41 -14.76 -24.09
CA PRO A 332 -23.41 -14.48 -23.05
C PRO A 332 -22.96 -14.87 -21.64
N ALA A 333 -22.15 -15.91 -21.50
CA ALA A 333 -21.69 -16.38 -20.18
C ALA A 333 -20.62 -15.43 -19.61
N ALA A 334 -19.66 -15.02 -20.43
CA ALA A 334 -18.61 -14.08 -20.04
C ALA A 334 -19.19 -12.68 -19.73
N ASN A 335 -20.17 -12.21 -20.52
CA ASN A 335 -20.88 -10.97 -20.24
C ASN A 335 -21.67 -11.04 -18.91
N LEU A 336 -22.31 -12.17 -18.61
CA LEU A 336 -23.00 -12.36 -17.32
C LEU A 336 -22.03 -12.34 -16.14
N THR A 337 -20.92 -13.10 -16.22
CA THR A 337 -19.92 -13.19 -15.14
C THR A 337 -19.30 -11.83 -14.86
N LEU A 338 -18.81 -11.14 -15.89
CA LEU A 338 -18.21 -9.81 -15.72
C LEU A 338 -19.25 -8.78 -15.25
N GLY A 339 -20.47 -8.81 -15.80
CA GLY A 339 -21.55 -7.90 -15.41
C GLY A 339 -21.97 -8.05 -13.95
N LYS A 340 -22.10 -9.28 -13.45
CA LYS A 340 -22.41 -9.55 -12.03
C LYS A 340 -21.31 -9.03 -11.10
N TYR A 341 -20.06 -9.28 -11.44
CA TYR A 341 -18.93 -8.79 -10.66
C TYR A 341 -18.89 -7.26 -10.60
N LEU A 342 -19.02 -6.59 -11.74
CA LEU A 342 -19.03 -5.12 -11.82
C LEU A 342 -20.21 -4.51 -11.03
N ALA A 343 -21.43 -5.03 -11.21
CA ALA A 343 -22.61 -4.49 -10.54
C ALA A 343 -22.59 -4.74 -9.03
N PHE A 344 -22.39 -6.00 -8.62
CA PHE A 344 -22.72 -6.43 -7.27
C PHE A 344 -21.51 -6.48 -6.33
N GLN A 345 -20.29 -6.57 -6.88
CA GLN A 345 -19.07 -6.57 -6.08
C GLN A 345 -18.34 -5.22 -6.14
N LYS A 346 -18.31 -4.58 -7.32
CA LYS A 346 -17.60 -3.30 -7.52
C LYS A 346 -18.51 -2.07 -7.45
N ASN A 347 -19.83 -2.26 -7.48
CA ASN A 347 -20.81 -1.18 -7.50
C ASN A 347 -20.65 -0.24 -8.74
N GLU A 348 -20.10 -0.78 -9.85
CA GLU A 348 -19.81 -0.08 -11.11
C GLU A 348 -20.96 -0.28 -12.11
N TRP A 349 -22.14 0.27 -11.79
CA TRP A 349 -23.38 0.04 -12.54
C TRP A 349 -23.30 0.43 -14.02
N SER A 350 -22.63 1.54 -14.36
CA SER A 350 -22.50 2.02 -15.74
C SER A 350 -21.72 1.05 -16.64
N ALA A 351 -20.67 0.42 -16.10
CA ALA A 351 -19.91 -0.61 -16.80
C ALA A 351 -20.65 -1.96 -16.80
N ALA A 352 -21.43 -2.23 -15.76
CA ALA A 352 -22.14 -3.49 -15.59
C ALA A 352 -23.37 -3.63 -16.49
N MET A 353 -24.19 -2.59 -16.66
CA MET A 353 -25.46 -2.70 -17.39
C MET A 353 -25.29 -3.18 -18.84
N PRO A 354 -24.35 -2.65 -19.65
CA PRO A 354 -24.13 -3.15 -21.01
C PRO A 354 -23.72 -4.64 -21.06
N ARG A 355 -23.06 -5.13 -20.01
CA ARG A 355 -22.64 -6.53 -19.89
C ARG A 355 -23.82 -7.41 -19.48
N LEU A 356 -24.57 -7.01 -18.46
CA LEU A 356 -25.77 -7.75 -18.03
C LEU A 356 -26.82 -7.85 -19.14
N ALA A 357 -27.00 -6.79 -19.94
CA ALA A 357 -27.90 -6.80 -21.10
C ALA A 357 -27.48 -7.80 -22.21
N LYS A 358 -26.20 -8.16 -22.27
CA LYS A 358 -25.69 -9.22 -23.16
C LYS A 358 -25.55 -10.58 -22.47
N GLY A 359 -25.87 -10.66 -21.18
CA GLY A 359 -25.68 -11.84 -20.34
C GLY A 359 -26.67 -12.96 -20.66
N SER A 360 -26.34 -14.18 -20.21
CA SER A 360 -27.20 -15.37 -20.34
C SER A 360 -28.35 -15.45 -19.34
N ASP A 361 -28.39 -14.60 -18.30
CA ASP A 361 -29.46 -14.58 -17.31
C ASP A 361 -30.64 -13.72 -17.82
N PRO A 362 -31.81 -14.31 -18.12
CA PRO A 362 -32.90 -13.58 -18.77
C PRO A 362 -33.52 -12.50 -17.87
N VAL A 363 -33.46 -12.64 -16.54
CA VAL A 363 -34.01 -11.67 -15.60
C VAL A 363 -33.11 -10.44 -15.55
N LEU A 364 -31.81 -10.63 -15.29
CA LEU A 364 -30.87 -9.52 -15.23
C LEU A 364 -30.69 -8.84 -16.58
N LYS A 365 -30.74 -9.61 -17.68
CA LYS A 365 -30.72 -9.08 -19.03
C LYS A 365 -31.86 -8.07 -19.27
N ALA A 366 -33.11 -8.49 -19.03
CA ALA A 366 -34.27 -7.64 -19.27
C ALA A 366 -34.25 -6.36 -18.41
N ILE A 367 -33.81 -6.47 -17.15
CA ILE A 367 -33.69 -5.31 -16.25
C ILE A 367 -32.59 -4.37 -16.72
N ALA A 368 -31.43 -4.90 -17.11
CA ALA A 368 -30.32 -4.11 -17.62
C ALA A 368 -30.67 -3.40 -18.94
N GLU A 369 -31.38 -4.06 -19.86
CA GLU A 369 -31.90 -3.44 -21.09
C GLU A 369 -32.88 -2.30 -20.77
N LYS A 370 -33.79 -2.50 -19.81
CA LYS A 370 -34.72 -1.46 -19.33
C LYS A 370 -33.98 -0.27 -18.71
N GLU A 371 -32.92 -0.52 -17.96
CA GLU A 371 -32.11 0.53 -17.34
C GLU A 371 -31.28 1.32 -18.37
N LEU A 372 -30.72 0.63 -19.37
CA LEU A 372 -29.99 1.25 -20.49
C LEU A 372 -30.87 2.10 -21.40
N ALA A 373 -32.19 1.91 -21.37
CA ALA A 373 -33.15 2.79 -22.04
C ALA A 373 -33.29 4.17 -21.34
N GLU A 374 -32.57 4.40 -20.25
CA GLU A 374 -32.50 5.67 -19.51
C GLU A 374 -33.88 6.20 -19.06
N PRO A 375 -34.56 5.54 -18.09
CA PRO A 375 -35.86 5.99 -17.62
C PRO A 375 -35.82 7.43 -17.08
N ARG A 376 -36.69 8.29 -17.59
CA ARG A 376 -36.67 9.74 -17.33
C ARG A 376 -37.79 10.17 -16.38
N THR A 377 -38.96 9.54 -16.50
CA THR A 377 -40.14 9.94 -15.72
C THR A 377 -40.19 9.24 -14.36
N GLY A 378 -40.91 9.83 -13.40
CA GLY A 378 -41.14 9.22 -12.09
C GLY A 378 -41.72 7.79 -12.18
N PRO A 379 -42.80 7.56 -12.95
CA PRO A 379 -43.34 6.22 -13.17
C PRO A 379 -42.35 5.24 -13.78
N GLU A 380 -41.59 5.61 -14.82
CA GLU A 380 -40.59 4.72 -15.43
C GLU A 380 -39.50 4.28 -14.43
N LYS A 381 -39.04 5.22 -13.59
CA LYS A 381 -38.05 4.95 -12.54
C LYS A 381 -38.65 4.06 -11.45
N MET A 382 -39.90 4.28 -11.06
CA MET A 382 -40.61 3.39 -10.13
C MET A 382 -40.71 1.97 -10.70
N ASP A 383 -41.11 1.83 -11.96
CA ASP A 383 -41.23 0.53 -12.62
C ASP A 383 -39.88 -0.17 -12.79
N LEU A 384 -38.77 0.57 -12.91
CA LEU A 384 -37.43 -0.01 -12.91
C LEU A 384 -37.03 -0.47 -11.49
N GLY A 385 -37.35 0.32 -10.47
CA GLY A 385 -37.18 -0.10 -9.08
C GLY A 385 -37.96 -1.38 -8.76
N ASP A 386 -39.19 -1.49 -9.24
CA ASP A 386 -40.01 -2.70 -9.11
C ASP A 386 -39.36 -3.89 -9.79
N ALA A 387 -38.84 -3.72 -11.01
CA ALA A 387 -38.16 -4.79 -11.72
C ALA A 387 -36.91 -5.31 -10.96
N TRP A 388 -36.13 -4.42 -10.35
CA TRP A 388 -35.02 -4.79 -9.47
C TRP A 388 -35.49 -5.48 -8.18
N SER A 389 -36.55 -4.99 -7.54
CA SER A 389 -37.13 -5.58 -6.33
C SER A 389 -37.70 -6.98 -6.59
N ASP A 390 -38.38 -7.19 -7.70
CA ASP A 390 -38.99 -8.46 -8.10
C ASP A 390 -37.96 -9.52 -8.51
N ALA A 391 -36.75 -9.10 -8.88
CA ALA A 391 -35.62 -10.00 -9.10
C ALA A 391 -35.02 -10.54 -7.80
N ALA A 392 -35.10 -9.77 -6.71
CA ALA A 392 -34.49 -10.11 -5.42
C ALA A 392 -34.92 -11.48 -4.85
N PRO A 393 -36.22 -11.87 -4.81
CA PRO A 393 -36.61 -13.20 -4.34
C PRO A 393 -36.18 -14.33 -5.29
N LYS A 394 -35.94 -14.03 -6.57
CA LYS A 394 -35.49 -15.01 -7.58
C LYS A 394 -33.99 -15.27 -7.54
N GLN A 395 -33.23 -14.40 -6.87
CA GLN A 395 -31.78 -14.49 -6.73
C GLN A 395 -31.35 -14.27 -5.27
N PRO A 396 -31.55 -15.27 -4.38
CA PRO A 396 -31.32 -15.11 -2.94
C PRO A 396 -29.92 -14.61 -2.57
N ALA A 397 -28.88 -15.08 -3.27
CA ALA A 397 -27.50 -14.65 -3.07
C ALA A 397 -27.26 -13.16 -3.39
N LEU A 398 -28.10 -12.58 -4.24
CA LEU A 398 -28.04 -11.17 -4.66
C LEU A 398 -29.20 -10.34 -4.08
N LYS A 399 -29.98 -10.89 -3.14
CA LYS A 399 -31.19 -10.24 -2.62
C LYS A 399 -30.91 -8.81 -2.13
N LYS A 400 -29.88 -8.64 -1.29
CA LYS A 400 -29.51 -7.32 -0.74
C LYS A 400 -29.11 -6.32 -1.84
N PRO A 401 -28.10 -6.58 -2.70
CA PRO A 401 -27.69 -5.61 -3.71
C PRO A 401 -28.79 -5.31 -4.75
N LEU A 402 -29.68 -6.26 -5.04
CA LEU A 402 -30.86 -6.01 -5.89
C LEU A 402 -31.85 -5.04 -5.23
N LEU A 403 -32.13 -5.21 -3.93
CA LEU A 403 -32.97 -4.27 -3.18
C LEU A 403 -32.31 -2.89 -3.00
N ASP A 404 -30.99 -2.85 -2.83
CA ASP A 404 -30.23 -1.60 -2.77
C ASP A 404 -30.33 -0.84 -4.11
N ARG A 405 -30.26 -1.54 -5.26
CA ARG A 405 -30.49 -0.93 -6.59
C ARG A 405 -31.95 -0.53 -6.82
N ALA A 406 -32.91 -1.32 -6.34
CA ALA A 406 -34.33 -0.95 -6.37
C ALA A 406 -34.57 0.36 -5.61
N THR A 407 -34.02 0.48 -4.40
CA THR A 407 -34.09 1.69 -3.57
C THR A 407 -33.52 2.90 -4.31
N HIS A 408 -32.37 2.76 -4.97
CA HIS A 408 -31.79 3.85 -5.77
C HIS A 408 -32.78 4.42 -6.79
N TRP A 409 -33.52 3.56 -7.49
CA TRP A 409 -34.51 3.99 -8.48
C TRP A 409 -35.79 4.56 -7.85
N TYR A 410 -36.27 3.97 -6.75
CA TYR A 410 -37.41 4.51 -6.01
C TYR A 410 -37.14 5.91 -5.45
N VAL A 411 -35.94 6.16 -4.94
CA VAL A 411 -35.53 7.49 -4.44
C VAL A 411 -35.55 8.53 -5.55
N GLN A 412 -35.10 8.17 -6.76
CA GLN A 412 -35.16 9.06 -7.91
C GLN A 412 -36.58 9.27 -8.45
N ALA A 413 -37.47 8.29 -8.28
CA ALA A 413 -38.88 8.39 -8.66
C ALA A 413 -39.66 9.33 -7.71
N TRP A 414 -39.37 9.24 -6.40
CA TRP A 414 -40.08 9.92 -5.31
C TRP A 414 -40.49 11.39 -5.54
N PRO A 415 -39.61 12.29 -6.04
CA PRO A 415 -39.98 13.70 -6.22
C PRO A 415 -40.93 13.96 -7.40
N SER A 416 -41.15 12.97 -8.28
CA SER A 416 -41.80 13.17 -9.59
C SER A 416 -42.94 12.20 -9.89
N VAL A 417 -43.36 11.40 -8.90
CA VAL A 417 -44.54 10.53 -8.99
C VAL A 417 -45.78 11.24 -8.47
N ASP A 418 -46.95 10.83 -8.96
CA ASP A 418 -48.23 11.30 -8.47
C ASP A 418 -48.50 10.84 -7.01
N PRO A 419 -49.45 11.46 -6.28
CA PRO A 419 -49.73 11.10 -4.89
C PRO A 419 -50.05 9.60 -4.65
N SER A 420 -50.79 8.94 -5.54
CA SER A 420 -51.13 7.52 -5.38
C SER A 420 -49.89 6.64 -5.53
N SER A 421 -49.06 6.93 -6.52
CA SER A 421 -47.77 6.26 -6.70
C SER A 421 -46.80 6.53 -5.53
N LYS A 422 -46.84 7.74 -4.96
CA LYS A 422 -46.06 8.10 -3.78
C LYS A 422 -46.46 7.27 -2.55
N ASP A 423 -47.75 7.02 -2.35
CA ASP A 423 -48.24 6.15 -1.27
C ASP A 423 -47.76 4.71 -1.44
N LYS A 424 -47.82 4.17 -2.67
CA LYS A 424 -47.26 2.84 -2.98
C LYS A 424 -45.76 2.77 -2.71
N LEU A 425 -44.98 3.77 -3.13
CA LEU A 425 -43.55 3.85 -2.83
C LEU A 425 -43.29 3.92 -1.33
N ARG A 426 -44.10 4.66 -0.57
CA ARG A 426 -43.97 4.75 0.89
C ARG A 426 -44.15 3.39 1.55
N GLU A 427 -45.15 2.61 1.13
CA GLU A 427 -45.33 1.23 1.64
C GLU A 427 -44.12 0.34 1.35
N ARG A 428 -43.51 0.48 0.16
CA ARG A 428 -42.28 -0.26 -0.19
C ARG A 428 -41.12 0.16 0.72
N PHE A 429 -40.91 1.46 0.91
CA PHE A 429 -39.87 1.97 1.79
C PHE A 429 -40.07 1.55 3.24
N ARG A 430 -41.31 1.57 3.76
CA ARG A 430 -41.66 1.03 5.08
C ARG A 430 -41.27 -0.44 5.20
N LYS A 431 -41.58 -1.27 4.21
CA LYS A 431 -41.18 -2.69 4.21
C LYS A 431 -39.66 -2.90 4.17
N MET A 432 -38.93 -1.99 3.53
CA MET A 432 -37.46 -2.11 3.38
C MET A 432 -36.69 -1.56 4.58
N PHE A 433 -37.15 -0.47 5.18
CA PHE A 433 -36.38 0.32 6.16
C PHE A 433 -37.05 0.44 7.53
N GLN A 434 -38.29 -0.01 7.68
CA GLN A 434 -39.02 0.09 8.94
C GLN A 434 -39.50 -1.28 9.41
N THR A 435 -39.59 -1.41 10.72
CA THR A 435 -40.11 -2.58 11.43
C THR A 435 -41.19 -2.12 12.39
N PRO A 436 -42.22 -2.94 12.67
CA PRO A 436 -43.16 -2.62 13.74
C PRO A 436 -42.42 -2.52 15.08
N GLY A 437 -42.69 -1.46 15.84
CA GLY A 437 -42.06 -1.24 17.13
C GLY A 437 -42.85 -0.22 17.97
N SER A 438 -42.52 -0.15 19.25
CA SER A 438 -43.10 0.83 20.17
C SER A 438 -42.01 1.68 20.81
N ILE A 439 -42.36 2.93 21.12
CA ILE A 439 -41.43 3.89 21.72
C ILE A 439 -41.32 3.59 23.22
N GLY A 440 -40.10 3.28 23.66
CA GLY A 440 -39.74 3.11 25.06
C GLY A 440 -39.90 4.40 25.86
N LYS A 441 -40.16 4.27 27.17
CA LYS A 441 -40.42 5.42 28.07
C LYS A 441 -39.16 6.01 28.71
N ALA A 442 -38.03 5.30 28.67
CA ALA A 442 -36.80 5.70 29.33
C ALA A 442 -35.84 6.40 28.36
N SER A 443 -35.05 7.34 28.89
CA SER A 443 -33.93 7.92 28.15
C SER A 443 -32.87 6.85 27.87
N PRO A 444 -32.32 6.75 26.65
CA PRO A 444 -31.23 5.83 26.38
C PRO A 444 -30.03 6.15 27.30
N LYS A 445 -29.36 5.10 27.77
CA LYS A 445 -28.17 5.23 28.60
C LYS A 445 -27.12 6.14 27.95
N GLU A 446 -26.47 7.00 28.75
CA GLU A 446 -25.47 8.02 28.36
C GLU A 446 -26.01 9.22 27.55
N TRP A 447 -27.29 9.23 27.19
CA TRP A 447 -27.91 10.36 26.48
C TRP A 447 -28.83 11.15 27.40
N THR A 448 -28.85 12.47 27.20
CA THR A 448 -29.81 13.37 27.82
C THR A 448 -30.99 13.58 26.88
N MET A 449 -32.18 13.22 27.33
CA MET A 449 -33.45 13.62 26.73
C MET A 449 -34.04 14.78 27.54
N PRO A 450 -33.94 16.04 27.05
CA PRO A 450 -34.62 17.16 27.69
C PRO A 450 -36.13 16.92 27.73
N ALA A 451 -36.81 17.53 28.71
CA ALA A 451 -38.27 17.54 28.72
C ALA A 451 -38.76 18.17 27.40
N SER A 452 -39.48 17.39 26.61
CA SER A 452 -40.05 17.79 25.33
C SER A 452 -41.51 17.39 25.29
N GLU A 453 -42.35 18.18 24.62
CA GLU A 453 -43.74 17.80 24.31
C GLU A 453 -43.83 16.62 23.32
N LEU A 454 -42.72 16.28 22.65
CA LEU A 454 -42.67 15.21 21.65
C LEU A 454 -42.55 13.84 22.30
N LYS A 455 -43.34 12.87 21.81
CA LYS A 455 -43.19 11.46 22.19
C LYS A 455 -41.99 10.88 21.43
N ALA A 456 -40.88 10.71 22.13
CA ALA A 456 -39.64 10.15 21.60
C ALA A 456 -39.03 9.13 22.57
N GLY A 457 -38.17 8.25 22.06
CA GLY A 457 -37.47 7.25 22.86
C GLY A 457 -36.86 6.12 22.04
N VAL A 458 -36.14 5.22 22.72
CA VAL A 458 -35.57 4.01 22.11
C VAL A 458 -36.69 3.15 21.54
N SER A 459 -36.51 2.61 20.33
CA SER A 459 -37.51 1.82 19.62
C SER A 459 -36.84 0.73 18.78
N SER A 460 -37.48 -0.42 18.67
CA SER A 460 -37.10 -1.47 17.71
C SER A 460 -37.63 -1.20 16.30
N ALA A 461 -38.25 -0.04 16.08
CA ALA A 461 -38.74 0.39 14.78
C ALA A 461 -37.61 1.02 13.96
N ALA A 462 -37.32 0.43 12.81
CA ALA A 462 -36.33 0.91 11.84
C ALA A 462 -34.85 0.97 12.32
N PRO A 463 -34.33 -0.03 13.08
CA PRO A 463 -32.91 -0.05 13.43
C PRO A 463 -32.07 -0.25 12.17
N ARG A 464 -30.98 0.50 12.06
CA ARG A 464 -29.97 0.34 11.02
C ARG A 464 -28.89 -0.63 11.45
N THR A 465 -28.45 -0.57 12.70
CA THR A 465 -27.57 -1.57 13.31
C THR A 465 -28.22 -2.15 14.56
N GLY A 466 -27.80 -3.36 14.93
CA GLY A 466 -28.32 -4.01 16.12
C GLY A 466 -29.83 -4.24 16.12
N ARG A 467 -30.46 -3.99 17.26
CA ARG A 467 -31.89 -4.30 17.51
C ARG A 467 -32.73 -3.05 17.74
N ASN A 468 -32.11 -1.94 18.10
CA ASN A 468 -32.78 -0.71 18.49
C ASN A 468 -32.32 0.49 17.65
N GLY A 469 -33.13 1.54 17.69
CA GLY A 469 -32.83 2.88 17.23
C GLY A 469 -33.56 3.89 18.11
N PHE A 470 -33.70 5.13 17.65
CA PHE A 470 -34.42 6.18 18.36
C PHE A 470 -35.57 6.72 17.50
N GLN A 471 -36.80 6.62 18.01
CA GLN A 471 -38.00 7.03 17.29
C GLN A 471 -38.61 8.28 17.90
N ILE A 472 -39.08 9.19 17.04
CA ILE A 472 -39.68 10.48 17.44
C ILE A 472 -40.99 10.67 16.67
N LEU A 473 -42.10 10.79 17.38
CA LEU A 473 -43.37 11.24 16.79
C LEU A 473 -43.38 12.77 16.75
N CYS A 474 -43.39 13.31 15.54
CA CYS A 474 -43.36 14.76 15.33
C CYS A 474 -44.76 15.34 15.55
N ALA A 475 -44.84 16.42 16.30
CA ALA A 475 -46.06 17.17 16.57
C ALA A 475 -45.75 18.67 16.60
N ARG A 476 -46.76 19.51 16.40
CA ARG A 476 -46.59 20.96 16.49
C ARG A 476 -46.25 21.35 17.94
N SER A 477 -45.01 21.80 18.16
CA SER A 477 -44.61 22.40 19.44
C SER A 477 -45.07 23.85 19.53
N LYS A 478 -45.46 24.30 20.73
CA LYS A 478 -45.76 25.70 21.03
C LYS A 478 -44.50 26.55 21.25
N GLU A 479 -43.37 25.92 21.53
CA GLU A 479 -42.11 26.56 21.97
C GLU A 479 -41.04 26.63 20.86
N GLY A 480 -41.35 26.15 19.66
CA GLY A 480 -40.43 26.13 18.51
C GLY A 480 -39.67 24.80 18.38
N PRO A 481 -38.51 24.79 17.69
CA PRO A 481 -37.72 23.57 17.49
C PRO A 481 -37.35 22.89 18.80
N SER A 482 -37.65 21.59 18.92
CA SER A 482 -37.39 20.82 20.14
C SER A 482 -36.09 20.04 20.01
N VAL A 483 -35.13 20.27 20.91
CA VAL A 483 -33.98 19.36 21.09
C VAL A 483 -34.48 18.11 21.80
N VAL A 484 -34.46 16.98 21.10
CA VAL A 484 -35.06 15.73 21.60
C VAL A 484 -34.05 14.80 22.26
N LEU A 485 -32.78 14.94 21.89
CA LEU A 485 -31.71 14.09 22.37
C LEU A 485 -30.38 14.82 22.27
N SER A 486 -29.53 14.71 23.29
CA SER A 486 -28.19 15.29 23.27
C SER A 486 -27.16 14.51 24.10
N GLN A 487 -25.90 14.59 23.70
CA GLN A 487 -24.75 14.09 24.46
C GLN A 487 -23.59 15.07 24.34
N SER A 488 -22.84 15.21 25.42
CA SER A 488 -21.72 16.14 25.53
C SER A 488 -20.40 15.40 25.66
N VAL A 489 -19.38 15.85 24.94
CA VAL A 489 -18.00 15.34 25.03
C VAL A 489 -17.01 16.49 25.17
N ALA A 490 -15.81 16.21 25.67
CA ALA A 490 -14.72 17.17 25.67
C ALA A 490 -14.25 17.44 24.23
N ALA A 491 -14.00 18.70 23.89
CA ALA A 491 -13.44 19.09 22.60
C ALA A 491 -11.91 19.19 22.70
N ARG A 492 -11.22 18.82 21.62
CA ARG A 492 -9.80 19.11 21.42
C ARG A 492 -9.69 20.30 20.47
N PRO A 493 -9.04 21.40 20.89
CA PRO A 493 -8.72 22.53 20.02
C PRO A 493 -8.06 22.07 18.71
N LEU A 494 -8.47 22.69 17.60
CA LEU A 494 -7.89 22.48 16.26
C LEU A 494 -7.98 21.05 15.71
N ALA A 495 -8.68 20.14 16.38
CA ALA A 495 -8.89 18.78 15.89
C ALA A 495 -10.02 18.72 14.84
N ALA A 496 -9.91 17.76 13.92
CA ALA A 496 -10.94 17.47 12.93
C ALA A 496 -11.98 16.49 13.49
N TYR A 497 -13.24 16.78 13.20
CA TYR A 497 -14.40 16.01 13.64
C TYR A 497 -15.27 15.59 12.46
N GLU A 498 -15.81 14.38 12.55
CA GLU A 498 -16.84 13.85 11.65
C GLU A 498 -18.10 13.56 12.47
N LEU A 499 -19.18 14.28 12.18
CA LEU A 499 -20.50 14.09 12.77
C LEU A 499 -21.38 13.32 11.79
N SER A 500 -22.07 12.26 12.23
CA SER A 500 -23.05 11.59 11.39
C SER A 500 -24.20 10.94 12.16
N CYS A 501 -25.31 10.69 11.47
CA CYS A 501 -26.50 10.00 11.96
C CYS A 501 -27.23 9.37 10.76
N TRP A 502 -27.79 8.18 10.90
CA TRP A 502 -28.77 7.66 9.96
C TRP A 502 -30.18 8.13 10.33
N VAL A 503 -30.93 8.60 9.34
CA VAL A 503 -32.30 9.09 9.51
C VAL A 503 -33.25 8.44 8.51
N VAL A 504 -34.45 8.11 8.96
CA VAL A 504 -35.65 7.91 8.14
C VAL A 504 -36.66 8.97 8.55
N ALA A 505 -37.18 9.74 7.61
CA ALA A 505 -38.11 10.84 7.84
C ALA A 505 -39.43 10.56 7.12
N ASP A 506 -40.38 9.92 7.79
CA ASP A 506 -41.62 9.46 7.17
C ASP A 506 -42.78 10.43 7.44
N GLU A 507 -43.38 10.98 6.37
CA GLU A 507 -44.47 11.96 6.43
C GLU A 507 -44.12 13.28 7.13
N THR A 508 -42.82 13.56 7.30
CA THR A 508 -42.31 14.78 7.92
C THR A 508 -42.44 15.99 7.01
N ASN A 509 -42.45 17.20 7.58
CA ASN A 509 -42.65 18.46 6.84
C ASN A 509 -41.63 19.55 7.18
N GLY A 510 -40.69 19.29 8.08
CA GLY A 510 -39.65 20.22 8.51
C GLY A 510 -38.25 19.75 8.12
N ALA A 511 -37.29 20.66 8.21
CA ALA A 511 -35.87 20.37 8.09
C ALA A 511 -35.31 20.08 9.49
N ASP A 512 -35.31 18.81 9.88
CA ASP A 512 -34.85 18.36 11.21
C ASP A 512 -33.33 18.21 11.21
N ASP A 513 -32.67 18.72 12.25
CA ASP A 513 -31.23 19.00 12.23
C ASP A 513 -30.45 18.07 13.16
N LEU A 514 -29.38 17.48 12.63
CA LEU A 514 -28.28 16.98 13.43
C LEU A 514 -27.25 18.10 13.58
N GLN A 515 -26.94 18.49 14.82
CA GLN A 515 -26.06 19.61 15.12
C GLN A 515 -24.99 19.24 16.14
N ALA A 516 -23.81 19.85 16.04
CA ALA A 516 -22.79 19.82 17.08
C ALA A 516 -22.43 21.24 17.52
N SER A 517 -22.82 21.62 18.73
CA SER A 517 -22.50 22.92 19.31
C SER A 517 -21.12 22.85 19.98
N VAL A 518 -20.11 23.46 19.36
CA VAL A 518 -18.76 23.58 19.92
C VAL A 518 -18.69 24.80 20.82
N GLN A 519 -18.43 24.55 22.09
CA GLN A 519 -18.45 25.55 23.15
C GLN A 519 -17.05 25.82 23.69
N THR A 520 -16.80 27.07 24.03
CA THR A 520 -15.63 27.54 24.78
C THR A 520 -15.74 27.19 26.27
N ARG A 521 -14.67 27.43 27.05
CA ARG A 521 -14.68 27.18 28.51
C ARG A 521 -15.73 28.02 29.25
N ASP A 522 -16.04 29.21 28.77
CA ASP A 522 -17.12 30.09 29.27
C ASP A 522 -18.50 29.76 28.66
N SER A 523 -18.66 28.57 28.07
CA SER A 523 -19.92 28.04 27.52
C SER A 523 -20.51 28.82 26.34
N ARG A 524 -19.75 29.73 25.71
CA ARG A 524 -20.17 30.39 24.47
C ARG A 524 -20.03 29.44 23.29
N ILE A 525 -21.00 29.45 22.38
CA ILE A 525 -20.92 28.67 21.14
C ILE A 525 -19.92 29.36 20.21
N ALA A 526 -18.78 28.73 19.96
CA ALA A 526 -17.77 29.23 19.04
C ALA A 526 -17.99 28.73 17.60
N LEU A 527 -18.62 27.57 17.44
CA LEU A 527 -18.91 26.96 16.14
C LEU A 527 -20.12 26.03 16.27
N GLN A 528 -20.97 25.96 15.25
CA GLN A 528 -22.15 25.08 15.26
C GLN A 528 -22.41 24.46 13.88
N PRO A 529 -21.62 23.46 13.44
CA PRO A 529 -21.98 22.63 12.30
C PRO A 529 -23.36 22.00 12.49
N SER A 530 -24.17 22.07 11.43
CA SER A 530 -25.50 21.46 11.37
C SER A 530 -25.73 20.87 9.98
N VAL A 531 -26.42 19.73 9.94
CA VAL A 531 -26.88 19.08 8.71
C VAL A 531 -28.35 18.71 8.87
N SER A 532 -29.18 19.20 7.96
CA SER A 532 -30.61 18.98 7.97
C SER A 532 -31.01 17.76 7.15
N SER A 533 -31.96 16.99 7.68
CA SER A 533 -32.76 16.06 6.89
C SER A 533 -33.67 16.82 5.93
N SER A 534 -34.00 16.22 4.78
CA SER A 534 -35.05 16.78 3.92
C SER A 534 -36.40 16.21 4.37
N PRO A 535 -37.50 16.98 4.24
CA PRO A 535 -38.83 16.48 4.58
C PRO A 535 -39.21 15.24 3.75
N ASP A 536 -40.00 14.35 4.36
CA ASP A 536 -40.65 13.20 3.71
C ASP A 536 -39.67 12.33 2.89
N GLN A 537 -38.64 11.81 3.57
CA GLN A 537 -37.68 10.82 3.10
C GLN A 537 -37.88 9.49 3.85
N PRO A 538 -38.87 8.66 3.48
CA PRO A 538 -39.17 7.41 4.19
C PRO A 538 -38.15 6.27 3.95
N TRP A 539 -36.98 6.58 3.36
CA TRP A 539 -35.86 5.66 3.21
C TRP A 539 -34.69 6.07 4.10
N LEU A 540 -33.78 5.14 4.33
CA LEU A 540 -32.61 5.38 5.14
C LEU A 540 -31.63 6.34 4.44
N LYS A 541 -31.27 7.43 5.11
CA LYS A 541 -30.31 8.42 4.63
C LYS A 541 -29.29 8.75 5.71
N ARG A 542 -28.01 8.87 5.33
CA ARG A 542 -26.97 9.33 6.24
C ARG A 542 -26.90 10.86 6.20
N LEU A 543 -27.04 11.49 7.35
CA LEU A 543 -26.65 12.88 7.56
C LEU A 543 -25.19 12.89 8.00
N GLU A 544 -24.38 13.75 7.39
CA GLU A 544 -22.96 13.86 7.73
C GLU A 544 -22.44 15.29 7.60
N ALA A 545 -21.56 15.67 8.51
CA ALA A 545 -20.87 16.96 8.52
C ALA A 545 -19.43 16.79 9.01
N ARG A 546 -18.50 17.50 8.39
CA ARG A 546 -17.09 17.57 8.83
C ARG A 546 -16.75 18.98 9.24
N PHE A 547 -16.02 19.13 10.34
CA PHE A 547 -15.61 20.44 10.84
C PHE A 547 -14.30 20.36 11.63
N THR A 548 -13.61 21.49 11.75
CA THR A 548 -12.43 21.62 12.62
C THR A 548 -12.81 22.48 13.81
N ALA A 549 -12.49 22.03 15.02
CA ALA A 549 -12.79 22.79 16.22
C ALA A 549 -11.89 24.05 16.32
N PRO A 550 -12.43 25.21 16.73
CA PRO A 550 -11.63 26.41 16.96
C PRO A 550 -10.61 26.21 18.10
N GLU A 551 -9.59 27.05 18.17
CA GLU A 551 -8.55 27.00 19.22
C GLU A 551 -9.14 27.11 20.63
N THR A 552 -10.26 27.82 20.77
CA THR A 552 -10.96 28.04 22.03
C THR A 552 -11.89 26.88 22.44
N ALA A 553 -11.98 25.81 21.63
CA ALA A 553 -12.92 24.72 21.87
C ALA A 553 -12.61 23.95 23.17
N ALA A 554 -13.64 23.75 23.98
CA ALA A 554 -13.55 23.03 25.25
C ALA A 554 -14.54 21.86 25.32
N LYS A 555 -15.72 22.00 24.72
CA LYS A 555 -16.80 21.01 24.79
C LYS A 555 -17.56 20.95 23.47
N ILE A 556 -18.01 19.77 23.06
CA ILE A 556 -18.94 19.60 21.94
C ILE A 556 -20.22 18.99 22.49
N THR A 557 -21.36 19.61 22.18
CA THR A 557 -22.68 19.03 22.46
C THR A 557 -23.31 18.61 21.15
N VAL A 558 -23.43 17.31 20.93
CA VAL A 558 -24.18 16.75 19.80
C VAL A 558 -25.64 16.71 20.20
N ALA A 559 -26.51 17.18 19.31
CA ALA A 559 -27.94 17.20 19.53
C ALA A 559 -28.70 16.94 18.23
N PHE A 560 -29.92 16.41 18.36
CA PHE A 560 -30.88 16.35 17.28
C PHE A 560 -32.07 17.25 17.59
N SER A 561 -32.40 18.13 16.65
CA SER A 561 -33.45 19.15 16.79
C SER A 561 -34.57 18.89 15.79
N VAL A 562 -35.81 18.79 16.28
CA VAL A 562 -36.99 18.52 15.46
C VAL A 562 -37.73 19.82 15.17
N LYS A 563 -37.93 20.11 13.88
CA LYS A 563 -38.75 21.21 13.35
C LYS A 563 -40.04 20.71 12.70
N SER A 564 -40.11 19.44 12.35
CA SER A 564 -41.28 18.79 11.78
C SER A 564 -42.46 18.82 12.76
N THR A 565 -43.65 19.14 12.24
CA THR A 565 -44.88 19.25 13.04
C THR A 565 -45.81 18.04 12.88
N LYS A 566 -45.43 17.08 12.03
CA LYS A 566 -46.13 15.83 11.76
C LYS A 566 -45.13 14.79 11.24
N GLY A 567 -45.56 13.54 11.18
CA GLY A 567 -44.74 12.43 10.70
C GLY A 567 -43.90 11.81 11.81
N THR A 568 -43.00 10.91 11.42
CA THR A 568 -42.13 10.16 12.33
C THR A 568 -40.69 10.24 11.84
N LEU A 569 -39.77 10.49 12.78
CA LEU A 569 -38.34 10.36 12.55
C LEU A 569 -37.84 9.10 13.24
N PHE A 570 -36.96 8.38 12.55
CA PHE A 570 -36.18 7.29 13.11
C PHE A 570 -34.70 7.64 12.96
N LEU A 571 -33.96 7.60 14.05
CA LEU A 571 -32.53 7.93 14.11
C LEU A 571 -31.75 6.69 14.55
N ASP A 572 -30.56 6.50 13.99
CA ASP A 572 -29.64 5.44 14.42
C ASP A 572 -28.18 5.77 14.10
N ASP A 573 -27.25 5.06 14.74
CA ASP A 573 -25.80 5.26 14.72
C ASP A 573 -25.37 6.74 14.81
N LEU A 574 -25.83 7.46 15.83
CA LEU A 574 -25.32 8.80 16.09
C LEU A 574 -23.83 8.71 16.46
N SER A 575 -23.00 9.40 15.70
CA SER A 575 -21.55 9.28 15.77
C SER A 575 -20.89 10.66 15.73
N LEU A 576 -19.88 10.85 16.58
CA LEU A 576 -18.94 11.96 16.52
C LEU A 576 -17.53 11.39 16.62
N LYS A 577 -16.84 11.34 15.49
CA LYS A 577 -15.46 10.85 15.44
C LYS A 577 -14.47 11.99 15.49
N GLN A 578 -13.42 11.79 16.26
CA GLN A 578 -12.24 12.63 16.25
C GLN A 578 -11.04 11.78 15.85
N ASP A 579 -10.35 12.16 14.77
CA ASP A 579 -9.21 11.41 14.23
C ASP A 579 -9.54 9.91 14.01
N GLY A 580 -10.78 9.63 13.57
CA GLY A 580 -11.32 8.28 13.37
C GLY A 580 -11.82 7.55 14.63
N LYS A 581 -11.59 8.09 15.82
CA LYS A 581 -12.03 7.51 17.10
C LYS A 581 -13.41 8.02 17.50
N GLU A 582 -14.33 7.10 17.78
CA GLU A 582 -15.67 7.42 18.28
C GLU A 582 -15.60 8.08 19.67
N LEU A 583 -16.34 9.18 19.83
CA LEU A 583 -16.43 9.91 21.10
C LEU A 583 -17.81 9.78 21.75
N LEU A 584 -18.88 9.57 20.98
CA LEU A 584 -20.20 9.36 21.56
C LEU A 584 -20.30 7.94 22.10
N LYS A 585 -20.95 7.80 23.25
CA LYS A 585 -21.31 6.51 23.79
C LYS A 585 -22.72 6.14 23.33
N ASN A 586 -22.92 4.84 23.09
CA ASN A 586 -24.24 4.27 22.78
C ASN A 586 -24.95 4.98 21.62
N GLY A 587 -24.24 5.18 20.50
CA GLY A 587 -24.79 5.81 19.30
C GLY A 587 -25.85 4.98 18.58
N SER A 588 -25.80 3.64 18.73
CA SER A 588 -26.76 2.69 18.13
C SER A 588 -28.00 2.43 18.98
N PHE A 589 -28.06 2.98 20.21
CA PHE A 589 -29.17 2.77 21.14
C PHE A 589 -29.42 1.31 21.56
N ASP A 590 -28.44 0.42 21.37
CA ASP A 590 -28.47 -0.93 21.89
C ASP A 590 -27.94 -0.94 23.34
N GLU A 591 -28.72 -1.55 24.24
CA GLU A 591 -28.37 -1.73 25.65
C GLU A 591 -27.84 -3.12 25.97
#